data_AF-A0A6J8CS78-F1
#
_entry.id   AF-A0A6J8CS78-F1
#
_cell.length_a   1.000
_cell.length_b   1.000
_cell.length_c   1.000
_cell.angle_alpha   90.00
_cell.angle_beta   90.00
_cell.angle_gamma   90.00
#
_symmetry.space_group_name_H-M   'P 1'
#
loop_
_entity.id
_entity.type
_entity.pdbx_description
1 polymer ?
#
loop_
_entity_poly.entity_id
_entity_poly.type
_entity_poly.pdbx_seq_one_letter_code
_entity_poly.pdbx_strand_id
1 'polypeptide(L)'
;MSRDRFTQLMRYLHFSDSTQQPLPGNENYDPLHKIKPLLTHFNTTFQQEYTPHRNITVDETMIPFKGRVQFKQYMPQKPHKLGVKAWVLADSQHSYIQYVDIYPGRNVIHQTHLGSSVVKRCLENSSLVGKGYHLYTDNFFTSPELFANLYENFGTYACGTVRYNRRGLPKDIMCKKPSGINLRGDMKFRQKGSLVASVWRDKKKCVHRSNNP
;
A
#
# COMPACT_ATOMS: atom_id res chain seq x y z
N MET A 1 26.53 3.68 28.97
CA MET A 1 26.00 2.34 29.32
C MET A 1 27.06 1.30 28.96
N SER A 2 27.29 0.27 29.79
CA SER A 2 28.25 -0.79 29.46
C SER A 2 27.71 -1.72 28.37
N ARG A 3 28.61 -2.40 27.63
CA ARG A 3 28.26 -3.40 26.61
C ARG A 3 27.33 -4.49 27.16
N ASP A 4 27.63 -4.96 28.37
CA ASP A 4 26.89 -6.06 28.97
C ASP A 4 25.48 -5.60 29.37
N ARG A 5 25.34 -4.38 29.93
CA ARG A 5 24.03 -3.80 30.23
C ARG A 5 23.20 -3.59 28.96
N PHE A 6 23.81 -3.07 27.88
CA PHE A 6 23.14 -2.91 26.60
C PHE A 6 22.63 -4.26 26.04
N THR A 7 23.47 -5.29 26.10
CA THR A 7 23.12 -6.64 25.62
C THR A 7 21.99 -7.28 26.43
N GLN A 8 21.98 -7.09 27.75
CA GLN A 8 20.88 -7.52 28.62
C GLN A 8 19.58 -6.81 28.25
N LEU A 9 19.59 -5.48 28.10
CA LEU A 9 18.40 -4.73 27.72
C LEU A 9 17.85 -5.19 26.37
N MET A 10 18.72 -5.34 25.36
CA MET A 10 18.33 -5.82 24.03
C MET A 10 17.72 -7.24 24.06
N ARG A 11 18.17 -8.11 24.97
CA ARG A 11 17.66 -9.48 25.11
C ARG A 11 16.26 -9.54 25.73
N TYR A 12 15.96 -8.67 26.69
CA TYR A 12 14.74 -8.70 27.49
C TYR A 12 13.77 -7.56 27.19
N LEU A 13 13.97 -6.84 26.08
CA LEU A 13 13.05 -5.79 25.64
C LEU A 13 11.74 -6.39 25.12
N HIS A 14 10.64 -6.08 25.77
CA HIS A 14 9.30 -6.53 25.43
C HIS A 14 8.30 -5.37 25.45
N PHE A 15 7.34 -5.40 24.53
CA PHE A 15 6.31 -4.35 24.39
C PHE A 15 4.89 -4.86 24.61
N SER A 16 4.73 -6.16 24.87
CA SER A 16 3.44 -6.84 25.04
C SER A 16 3.55 -7.93 26.09
N ASP A 17 2.48 -8.17 26.83
CA ASP A 17 2.37 -9.36 27.67
C ASP A 17 2.16 -10.63 26.80
N SER A 18 3.10 -11.57 26.89
CA SER A 18 3.04 -12.82 26.11
C SER A 18 2.02 -13.82 26.68
N THR A 19 1.57 -13.65 27.93
CA THR A 19 0.55 -14.51 28.53
C THR A 19 -0.85 -14.25 27.94
N GLN A 20 -1.04 -13.06 27.35
CA GLN A 20 -2.30 -12.63 26.75
C GLN A 20 -2.44 -13.03 25.28
N GLN A 21 -1.40 -13.60 24.67
CA GLN A 21 -1.46 -13.99 23.26
C GLN A 21 -2.16 -15.35 23.12
N PRO A 22 -3.26 -15.45 22.36
CA PRO A 22 -3.89 -16.73 22.07
C PRO A 22 -2.92 -17.68 21.34
N LEU A 23 -3.23 -18.98 21.34
CA LEU A 23 -2.44 -19.97 20.60
C LEU A 23 -2.68 -19.85 19.09
N PRO A 24 -1.69 -20.21 18.24
CA PRO A 24 -1.87 -20.28 16.79
C PRO A 24 -3.08 -21.16 16.43
N GLY A 25 -3.96 -20.66 15.57
CA GLY A 25 -5.21 -21.34 15.17
C GLY A 25 -6.46 -20.83 15.90
N ASN A 26 -6.31 -20.06 16.98
CA ASN A 26 -7.42 -19.31 17.57
C ASN A 26 -7.81 -18.13 16.66
N GLU A 27 -9.10 -17.79 16.60
CA GLU A 27 -9.61 -16.65 15.82
C GLU A 27 -9.02 -15.29 16.23
N ASN A 28 -8.65 -15.16 17.51
CA ASN A 28 -8.06 -13.94 18.08
C ASN A 28 -6.52 -13.97 18.05
N TYR A 29 -5.90 -14.97 17.41
CA TYR A 29 -4.46 -15.02 17.27
C TYR A 29 -3.95 -13.91 16.34
N ASP A 30 -3.11 -13.04 16.87
CA ASP A 30 -2.44 -11.99 16.09
C ASP A 30 -0.92 -12.30 15.95
N PRO A 31 -0.43 -12.59 14.74
CA PRO A 31 1.01 -12.72 14.46
C PRO A 31 1.86 -11.54 14.90
N LEU A 32 1.29 -10.35 14.96
CA LEU A 32 1.96 -9.09 15.27
C LEU A 32 1.81 -8.69 16.74
N HIS A 33 1.15 -9.49 17.59
CA HIS A 33 0.88 -9.19 19.01
C HIS A 33 2.08 -8.56 19.73
N LYS A 34 3.27 -9.13 19.54
CA LYS A 34 4.52 -8.69 20.20
C LYS A 34 4.98 -7.28 19.86
N ILE A 35 4.59 -6.76 18.70
CA ILE A 35 4.97 -5.44 18.22
C ILE A 35 3.78 -4.50 18.08
N LYS A 36 2.56 -5.00 18.28
CA LYS A 36 1.32 -4.25 18.07
C LYS A 36 1.27 -2.98 18.93
N PRO A 37 1.62 -2.99 20.23
CA PRO A 37 1.61 -1.76 21.02
C PRO A 37 2.54 -0.67 20.47
N LEU A 38 3.73 -1.04 19.97
CA LEU A 38 4.63 -0.11 19.30
C LEU A 38 4.08 0.38 17.97
N LEU A 39 3.56 -0.53 17.14
CA LEU A 39 3.02 -0.17 15.82
C LEU A 39 1.84 0.80 15.98
N THR A 40 0.95 0.53 16.93
CA THR A 40 -0.17 1.42 17.29
C THR A 40 0.36 2.76 17.78
N HIS A 41 1.34 2.78 18.68
CA HIS A 41 1.92 4.03 19.17
C HIS A 41 2.50 4.87 18.03
N PHE A 42 3.32 4.27 17.15
CA PHE A 42 3.89 4.99 16.01
C PHE A 42 2.83 5.49 15.04
N ASN A 43 1.86 4.66 14.66
CA ASN A 43 0.80 5.07 13.75
C ASN A 43 -0.06 6.21 14.33
N THR A 44 -0.26 6.24 15.65
CA THR A 44 -0.94 7.36 16.33
C THR A 44 -0.09 8.62 16.30
N THR A 45 1.17 8.52 16.70
CA THR A 45 2.09 9.67 16.75
C THR A 45 2.31 10.28 15.36
N PHE A 46 2.51 9.47 14.33
CA PHE A 46 2.68 9.95 12.96
C PHE A 46 1.53 10.86 12.50
N GLN A 47 0.30 10.50 12.86
CA GLN A 47 -0.88 11.27 12.48
C GLN A 47 -1.08 12.54 13.32
N GLN A 48 -0.55 12.58 14.55
CA GLN A 48 -0.64 13.73 15.44
C GLN A 48 0.40 14.81 15.11
N GLU A 49 1.60 14.38 14.73
CA GLU A 49 2.74 15.28 14.54
C GLU A 49 2.79 15.94 13.17
N TYR A 50 2.08 15.39 12.17
CA TYR A 50 2.15 15.91 10.80
C TYR A 50 0.85 15.73 10.02
N THR A 51 0.42 16.84 9.39
CA THR A 51 -0.63 16.82 8.37
C THR A 51 0.03 16.76 7.00
N PRO A 52 -0.29 15.76 6.15
CA PRO A 52 0.38 15.57 4.89
C PRO A 52 -0.11 16.58 3.85
N HIS A 53 0.70 16.80 2.81
CA HIS A 53 0.27 17.59 1.66
C HIS A 53 -0.80 16.83 0.86
N ARG A 54 -1.44 17.53 -0.08
CA ARG A 54 -2.53 17.00 -0.90
C ARG A 54 -2.19 15.66 -1.57
N ASN A 55 -0.94 15.45 -1.96
CA ASN A 55 -0.53 14.27 -2.72
C ASN A 55 0.05 13.20 -1.77
N ILE A 56 -0.60 12.05 -1.71
CA ILE A 56 -0.21 10.92 -0.86
C ILE A 56 0.02 9.67 -1.70
N THR A 57 0.80 8.72 -1.21
CA THR A 57 1.09 7.47 -1.90
C THR A 57 0.94 6.27 -0.97
N VAL A 58 0.46 5.16 -1.52
CA VAL A 58 0.50 3.84 -0.85
C VAL A 58 1.42 2.94 -1.65
N ASP A 59 2.46 2.43 -1.01
CA ASP A 59 3.41 1.51 -1.61
C ASP A 59 3.92 0.47 -0.60
N GLU A 60 4.69 -0.49 -1.08
CA GLU A 60 5.26 -1.59 -0.31
C GLU A 60 6.75 -1.39 -0.01
N THR A 61 7.10 -1.59 1.26
CA THR A 61 8.48 -1.60 1.73
C THR A 61 8.87 -2.96 2.31
N MET A 62 10.17 -3.24 2.31
CA MET A 62 10.76 -4.43 2.91
C MET A 62 11.66 -4.03 4.06
N ILE A 63 11.33 -4.48 5.27
CA ILE A 63 12.15 -4.32 6.46
C ILE A 63 13.09 -5.53 6.54
N PRO A 64 14.42 -5.37 6.34
CA PRO A 64 15.33 -6.50 6.28
C PRO A 64 15.34 -7.28 7.58
N PHE A 65 15.02 -8.57 7.51
CA PHE A 65 15.00 -9.42 8.71
C PHE A 65 15.28 -10.88 8.34
N LYS A 66 16.32 -11.46 8.95
CA LYS A 66 16.73 -12.85 8.68
C LYS A 66 16.26 -13.86 9.73
N GLY A 67 15.76 -13.40 10.87
CA GLY A 67 15.30 -14.26 11.96
C GLY A 67 14.07 -15.10 11.62
N ARG A 68 13.61 -15.89 12.60
CA ARG A 68 12.43 -16.76 12.48
C ARG A 68 11.17 -16.00 12.89
N VAL A 69 10.39 -15.57 11.89
CA VAL A 69 9.03 -15.03 12.07
C VAL A 69 8.13 -15.61 10.98
N GLN A 70 6.87 -15.90 11.32
CA GLN A 70 5.92 -16.59 10.44
C GLN A 70 5.50 -15.77 9.20
N PHE A 71 5.57 -14.43 9.29
CA PHE A 71 5.12 -13.51 8.25
C PHE A 71 6.26 -12.95 7.36
N LYS A 72 7.46 -13.52 7.48
CA LYS A 72 8.60 -13.16 6.62
C LYS A 72 8.27 -13.44 5.15
N GLN A 73 8.59 -12.49 4.27
CA GLN A 73 8.35 -12.57 2.83
C GLN A 73 9.66 -12.61 2.04
N TYR A 74 9.61 -13.30 0.90
CA TYR A 74 10.65 -13.24 -0.12
C TYR A 74 10.14 -12.43 -1.33
N MET A 75 10.82 -11.32 -1.64
CA MET A 75 10.51 -10.45 -2.77
C MET A 75 11.75 -10.29 -3.66
N PRO A 76 11.88 -11.05 -4.76
CA PRO A 76 13.14 -11.14 -5.52
C PRO A 76 13.55 -9.83 -6.20
N GLN A 77 12.60 -8.93 -6.43
CA GLN A 77 12.82 -7.64 -7.09
C GLN A 77 13.26 -6.51 -6.13
N LYS A 78 13.23 -6.73 -4.81
CA LYS A 78 13.66 -5.73 -3.82
C LYS A 78 15.15 -5.92 -3.50
N PRO A 79 15.92 -4.85 -3.19
CA PRO A 79 17.35 -4.96 -2.85
C PRO A 79 17.60 -5.95 -1.69
N HIS A 80 16.81 -5.83 -0.63
CA HIS A 80 16.71 -6.83 0.41
C HIS A 80 15.59 -7.79 0.07
N LYS A 81 15.97 -9.00 -0.38
CA LYS A 81 14.98 -9.96 -0.89
C LYS A 81 14.19 -10.65 0.21
N LEU A 82 14.69 -10.70 1.44
CA LEU A 82 14.08 -11.43 2.56
C LEU A 82 13.88 -10.49 3.75
N GLY A 83 12.65 -10.43 4.28
CA GLY A 83 12.33 -9.58 5.41
C GLY A 83 10.84 -9.53 5.73
N VAL A 84 10.44 -8.53 6.51
CA VAL A 84 9.04 -8.24 6.82
C VAL A 84 8.51 -7.27 5.78
N LYS A 85 7.44 -7.66 5.08
CA LYS A 85 6.74 -6.78 4.15
C LYS A 85 5.81 -5.84 4.94
N ALA A 86 5.84 -4.56 4.61
CA ALA A 86 4.88 -3.58 5.10
C ALA A 86 4.33 -2.74 3.94
N TRP A 87 3.10 -2.29 4.10
CA TRP A 87 2.49 -1.26 3.26
C TRP A 87 2.54 0.06 4.00
N VAL A 88 2.89 1.12 3.28
CA VAL A 88 3.14 2.43 3.86
C VAL A 88 2.32 3.46 3.11
N LEU A 89 1.53 4.22 3.86
CA LEU A 89 0.90 5.46 3.41
C LEU A 89 1.82 6.63 3.76
N ALA A 90 2.22 7.42 2.77
CA ALA A 90 3.13 8.54 2.98
C ALA A 90 2.75 9.78 2.16
N ASP A 91 3.19 10.94 2.65
CA ASP A 91 3.19 12.20 1.92
C ASP A 91 4.19 12.15 0.75
N SER A 92 3.74 12.54 -0.43
CA SER A 92 4.58 12.54 -1.64
C SER A 92 5.59 13.68 -1.65
N GLN A 93 5.37 14.76 -0.89
CA GLN A 93 6.25 15.93 -0.90
C GLN A 93 7.47 15.72 0.00
N HIS A 94 7.27 15.26 1.23
CA HIS A 94 8.35 15.10 2.22
C HIS A 94 8.66 13.64 2.57
N SER A 95 8.00 12.67 1.93
CA SER A 95 8.13 11.24 2.25
C SER A 95 7.79 10.90 3.71
N TYR A 96 7.01 11.77 4.39
CA TYR A 96 6.60 11.56 5.76
C TYR A 96 5.57 10.42 5.81
N ILE A 97 5.77 9.47 6.73
CA ILE A 97 4.94 8.29 6.88
C ILE A 97 3.72 8.64 7.72
N GLN A 98 2.51 8.46 7.19
CA GLN A 98 1.26 8.64 7.93
C GLN A 98 0.77 7.34 8.58
N TYR A 99 1.00 6.21 7.94
CA TYR A 99 0.51 4.93 8.43
C TYR A 99 1.33 3.76 7.89
N VAL A 100 1.64 2.80 8.75
CA VAL A 100 2.32 1.55 8.42
C VAL A 100 1.42 0.37 8.74
N ASP A 101 1.25 -0.50 7.76
CA ASP A 101 0.50 -1.75 7.87
C ASP A 101 1.40 -2.94 7.57
N ILE A 102 1.69 -3.75 8.60
CA ILE A 102 2.58 -4.90 8.45
C ILE A 102 1.79 -6.07 7.88
N TYR A 103 2.32 -6.70 6.83
CA TYR A 103 1.70 -7.88 6.26
C TYR A 103 1.87 -9.09 7.20
N PRO A 104 0.79 -9.66 7.76
CA PRO A 104 0.84 -10.78 8.70
C PRO A 104 1.02 -12.15 8.01
N GLY A 105 1.18 -12.17 6.69
CA GLY A 105 1.30 -13.40 5.91
C GLY A 105 -0.03 -13.87 5.29
N ARG A 106 0.07 -14.82 4.37
CA ARG A 106 -1.04 -15.26 3.52
C ARG A 106 -2.12 -16.05 4.27
N ASN A 107 -1.75 -16.74 5.34
CA ASN A 107 -2.65 -17.58 6.13
C ASN A 107 -3.61 -16.76 7.01
N VAL A 108 -3.42 -15.44 7.07
CA VAL A 108 -4.26 -14.53 7.86
C VAL A 108 -5.12 -13.64 6.96
N ILE A 109 -4.64 -13.28 5.77
CA ILE A 109 -5.40 -12.45 4.83
C ILE A 109 -5.97 -13.29 3.69
N HIS A 110 -7.25 -13.65 3.80
CA HIS A 110 -8.02 -14.30 2.74
C HIS A 110 -8.83 -13.26 1.95
N GLN A 111 -8.16 -12.48 1.09
CA GLN A 111 -8.84 -11.45 0.28
C GLN A 111 -8.57 -11.64 -1.21
N THR A 112 -9.65 -11.72 -1.99
CA THR A 112 -9.64 -11.79 -3.47
C THR A 112 -9.04 -10.54 -4.12
N HIS A 113 -9.06 -9.40 -3.41
CA HIS A 113 -8.56 -8.11 -3.89
C HIS A 113 -7.61 -7.43 -2.89
N LEU A 114 -6.53 -8.14 -2.52
CA LEU A 114 -5.56 -7.68 -1.51
C LEU A 114 -5.12 -6.22 -1.69
N GLY A 115 -4.72 -5.81 -2.91
CA GLY A 115 -4.30 -4.42 -3.16
C GLY A 115 -5.38 -3.39 -2.85
N SER A 116 -6.63 -3.64 -3.27
CA SER A 116 -7.76 -2.75 -2.97
C SER A 116 -8.02 -2.64 -1.48
N SER A 117 -8.01 -3.77 -0.76
CA SER A 117 -8.26 -3.80 0.67
C SER A 117 -7.16 -3.12 1.48
N VAL A 118 -5.90 -3.23 1.05
CA VAL A 118 -4.77 -2.53 1.69
C VAL A 118 -4.95 -1.02 1.57
N VAL A 119 -5.25 -0.50 0.38
CA VAL A 119 -5.47 0.95 0.19
C VAL A 119 -6.60 1.46 1.08
N LYS A 120 -7.74 0.75 1.11
CA LYS A 120 -8.87 1.13 1.97
C LYS A 120 -8.47 1.13 3.44
N ARG A 121 -7.81 0.06 3.92
CA ARG A 121 -7.34 -0.05 5.31
C ARG A 121 -6.36 1.07 5.66
N CYS A 122 -5.41 1.40 4.78
CA CYS A 122 -4.48 2.50 5.00
C CYS A 122 -5.21 3.85 5.13
N LEU A 123 -6.22 4.10 4.30
CA LEU A 123 -6.99 5.34 4.35
C LEU A 123 -7.93 5.37 5.57
N GLU A 124 -8.68 4.30 5.85
CA GLU A 124 -9.60 4.18 6.99
C GLU A 124 -8.89 4.32 8.34
N ASN A 125 -7.67 3.79 8.45
CA ASN A 125 -6.84 3.91 9.66
C ASN A 125 -5.98 5.18 9.67
N SER A 126 -6.21 6.08 8.72
CA SER A 126 -5.63 7.42 8.68
C SER A 126 -6.72 8.46 8.89
N SER A 127 -6.34 9.63 9.38
CA SER A 127 -7.25 10.78 9.48
C SER A 127 -7.52 11.50 8.14
N LEU A 128 -7.36 10.84 6.98
CA LEU A 128 -7.35 11.47 5.66
C LEU A 128 -8.65 11.33 4.84
N VAL A 129 -9.55 10.42 5.23
CA VAL A 129 -10.81 10.17 4.52
C VAL A 129 -11.69 11.42 4.50
N GLY A 130 -12.31 11.71 3.35
CA GLY A 130 -13.24 12.83 3.16
C GLY A 130 -12.58 14.21 3.05
N LYS A 131 -11.24 14.27 3.00
CA LYS A 131 -10.47 15.54 2.98
C LYS A 131 -9.96 15.95 1.59
N GLY A 132 -10.31 15.22 0.53
CA GLY A 132 -9.95 15.60 -0.84
C GLY A 132 -8.49 15.33 -1.22
N TYR A 133 -7.82 14.36 -0.57
CA TYR A 133 -6.46 13.97 -0.93
C TYR A 133 -6.36 13.29 -2.30
N HIS A 134 -5.18 13.37 -2.89
CA HIS A 134 -4.83 12.76 -4.17
C HIS A 134 -3.87 11.60 -3.92
N LEU A 135 -4.41 10.38 -3.99
CA LEU A 135 -3.68 9.15 -3.83
C LEU A 135 -2.99 8.72 -5.14
N TYR A 136 -1.70 8.45 -5.06
CA TYR A 136 -0.93 7.85 -6.14
C TYR A 136 -0.57 6.41 -5.79
N THR A 137 -0.77 5.48 -6.73
CA THR A 137 -0.46 4.06 -6.50
C THR A 137 0.13 3.36 -7.72
N ASP A 138 0.80 2.25 -7.47
CA ASP A 138 1.31 1.37 -8.50
C ASP A 138 0.20 0.46 -9.11
N ASN A 139 0.62 -0.43 -10.01
CA ASN A 139 -0.30 -1.35 -10.67
C ASN A 139 -0.84 -2.48 -9.78
N PHE A 140 -0.23 -2.78 -8.64
CA PHE A 140 -0.71 -3.78 -7.71
C PHE A 140 -1.99 -3.28 -7.02
N PHE A 141 -2.02 -2.02 -6.61
CA PHE A 141 -3.16 -1.40 -5.94
C PHE A 141 -4.24 -0.86 -6.89
N THR A 142 -3.89 -0.54 -8.14
CA THR A 142 -4.85 0.13 -9.04
C THR A 142 -5.91 -0.82 -9.61
N SER A 143 -7.20 -0.47 -9.47
CA SER A 143 -8.32 -1.14 -10.14
C SER A 143 -9.51 -0.22 -10.38
N PRO A 144 -10.41 -0.56 -11.33
CA PRO A 144 -11.59 0.26 -11.59
C PRO A 144 -12.54 0.47 -10.45
N GLU A 145 -12.88 -0.63 -9.81
CA GLU A 145 -13.79 -0.65 -8.68
C GLU A 145 -13.23 0.12 -7.49
N LEU A 146 -11.92 -0.04 -7.19
CA LEU A 146 -11.28 0.72 -6.12
C LEU A 146 -11.36 2.22 -6.38
N PHE A 147 -10.98 2.70 -7.56
CA PHE A 147 -10.91 4.15 -7.81
C PHE A 147 -12.29 4.82 -7.83
N ALA A 148 -13.34 4.09 -8.24
CA ALA A 148 -14.71 4.55 -8.09
C ALA A 148 -15.08 4.65 -6.60
N ASN A 149 -14.80 3.61 -5.83
CA ASN A 149 -15.10 3.57 -4.39
C ASN A 149 -14.32 4.64 -3.60
N LEU A 150 -13.06 4.93 -3.96
CA LEU A 150 -12.28 5.99 -3.34
C LEU A 150 -12.89 7.38 -3.60
N TYR A 151 -13.40 7.60 -4.80
CA TYR A 151 -14.08 8.85 -5.13
C TYR A 151 -15.40 8.97 -4.36
N GLU A 152 -16.27 7.96 -4.49
CA GLU A 152 -17.65 7.99 -4.00
C GLU A 152 -17.75 7.92 -2.48
N ASN A 153 -16.93 7.09 -1.83
CA ASN A 153 -17.08 6.78 -0.40
C ASN A 153 -15.93 7.32 0.47
N PHE A 154 -14.78 7.63 -0.11
CA PHE A 154 -13.62 8.12 0.66
C PHE A 154 -13.31 9.59 0.42
N GLY A 155 -14.02 10.26 -0.51
CA GLY A 155 -13.68 11.64 -0.92
C GLY A 155 -12.22 11.79 -1.32
N THR A 156 -11.66 10.77 -1.98
CA THR A 156 -10.24 10.64 -2.31
C THR A 156 -10.07 10.46 -3.81
N TYR A 157 -9.30 11.37 -4.40
CA TYR A 157 -8.86 11.25 -5.78
C TYR A 157 -7.72 10.24 -5.86
N ALA A 158 -7.62 9.52 -6.96
CA ALA A 158 -6.68 8.44 -7.16
C ALA A 158 -6.13 8.46 -8.59
N CYS A 159 -4.82 8.31 -8.70
CA CYS A 159 -4.11 8.10 -9.94
C CYS A 159 -3.17 6.90 -9.80
N GLY A 160 -3.07 6.07 -10.82
CA GLY A 160 -2.18 4.94 -10.76
C GLY A 160 -1.94 4.27 -12.10
N THR A 161 -0.87 3.47 -12.15
CA THR A 161 -0.56 2.68 -13.34
C THR A 161 -1.44 1.44 -13.40
N VAL A 162 -1.76 0.96 -14.59
CA VAL A 162 -2.52 -0.30 -14.75
C VAL A 162 -1.84 -1.26 -15.70
N ARG A 163 -2.01 -2.55 -15.45
CA ARG A 163 -1.62 -3.59 -16.42
C ARG A 163 -2.64 -3.61 -17.55
N TYR A 164 -2.19 -3.77 -18.79
CA TYR A 164 -3.06 -3.79 -19.98
C TYR A 164 -4.15 -4.88 -19.90
N ASN A 165 -3.92 -5.96 -19.16
CA ASN A 165 -4.88 -7.07 -19.00
C ASN A 165 -5.78 -6.92 -17.75
N ARG A 166 -5.79 -5.76 -17.09
CA ARG A 166 -6.65 -5.51 -15.94
C ARG A 166 -8.12 -5.51 -16.37
N ARG A 167 -8.95 -6.29 -15.66
CA ARG A 167 -10.40 -6.38 -15.92
C ARG A 167 -11.10 -5.03 -15.67
N GLY A 168 -12.20 -4.80 -16.37
CA GLY A 168 -13.02 -3.58 -16.24
C GLY A 168 -12.42 -2.34 -16.92
N LEU A 169 -11.45 -2.53 -17.82
CA LEU A 169 -10.86 -1.46 -18.61
C LEU A 169 -11.21 -1.59 -20.12
N PRO A 170 -11.24 -0.48 -20.86
CA PRO A 170 -11.60 -0.45 -22.29
C PRO A 170 -10.56 -1.15 -23.18
N LYS A 171 -10.96 -2.27 -23.81
CA LYS A 171 -10.06 -3.17 -24.55
C LYS A 171 -9.41 -2.54 -25.80
N ASP A 172 -10.04 -1.53 -26.38
CA ASP A 172 -9.56 -0.83 -27.57
C ASP A 172 -8.29 -0.01 -27.29
N ILE A 173 -8.13 0.51 -26.06
CA ILE A 173 -6.93 1.22 -25.64
C ILE A 173 -6.03 0.40 -24.68
N MET A 174 -6.56 -0.67 -24.08
CA MET A 174 -5.89 -1.52 -23.07
C MET A 174 -5.40 -2.83 -23.66
N CYS A 175 -4.49 -2.75 -24.61
CA CYS A 175 -3.91 -3.93 -25.23
C CYS A 175 -2.42 -3.70 -25.54
N LYS A 176 -1.71 -4.75 -25.95
CA LYS A 176 -0.28 -4.65 -26.26
C LYS A 176 -0.01 -3.67 -27.41
N LYS A 177 -0.95 -3.51 -28.36
CA LYS A 177 -0.85 -2.65 -29.55
C LYS A 177 -2.19 -1.95 -29.81
N PRO A 178 -2.50 -0.87 -29.07
CA PRO A 178 -3.71 -0.10 -29.34
C PRO A 178 -3.56 0.62 -30.67
N SER A 179 -4.59 0.50 -31.51
CA SER A 179 -4.61 1.10 -32.84
C SER A 179 -4.43 2.62 -32.74
N GLY A 180 -3.66 3.22 -33.64
CA GLY A 180 -3.44 4.67 -33.65
C GLY A 180 -2.59 5.21 -32.49
N ILE A 181 -1.77 4.35 -31.86
CA ILE A 181 -0.68 4.76 -30.95
C ILE A 181 0.63 4.16 -31.45
N ASN A 182 1.17 4.80 -32.48
CA ASN A 182 2.29 4.33 -33.30
C ASN A 182 3.57 5.12 -33.06
N LEU A 183 3.45 6.42 -32.82
CA LEU A 183 4.56 7.35 -32.63
C LEU A 183 4.72 7.71 -31.15
N ARG A 184 5.92 8.16 -30.79
CA ARG A 184 6.17 8.73 -29.46
C ARG A 184 5.36 10.01 -29.34
N GLY A 185 4.65 10.18 -28.23
CA GLY A 185 3.73 11.30 -28.03
C GLY A 185 2.26 10.93 -28.25
N ASP A 186 1.97 9.87 -29.02
CA ASP A 186 0.59 9.45 -29.26
C ASP A 186 -0.12 9.07 -27.96
N MET A 187 -1.34 9.57 -27.80
CA MET A 187 -2.17 9.35 -26.63
C MET A 187 -3.61 9.03 -27.02
N LYS A 188 -4.25 8.14 -26.24
CA LYS A 188 -5.70 7.95 -26.26
C LYS A 188 -6.23 7.86 -24.85
N PHE A 189 -7.48 8.26 -24.68
CA PHE A 189 -8.20 8.10 -23.43
C PHE A 189 -9.63 7.66 -23.67
N ARG A 190 -10.23 7.10 -22.62
CA ARG A 190 -11.65 6.76 -22.51
C ARG A 190 -12.10 7.17 -21.12
N GLN A 191 -13.34 7.61 -21.02
CA GLN A 191 -13.95 8.02 -19.77
C GLN A 191 -15.22 7.22 -19.52
N LYS A 192 -15.45 6.86 -18.26
CA LYS A 192 -16.72 6.32 -17.76
C LYS A 192 -17.02 6.98 -16.42
N GLY A 193 -18.01 7.86 -16.38
CA GLY A 193 -18.31 8.66 -15.19
C GLY A 193 -17.10 9.51 -14.77
N SER A 194 -16.72 9.44 -13.50
CA SER A 194 -15.54 10.12 -12.94
C SER A 194 -14.21 9.46 -13.30
N LEU A 195 -14.21 8.30 -13.97
CA LEU A 195 -13.00 7.51 -14.21
C LEU A 195 -12.47 7.74 -15.62
N VAL A 196 -11.20 8.12 -15.71
CA VAL A 196 -10.45 8.26 -16.96
C VAL A 196 -9.38 7.17 -17.05
N ALA A 197 -9.36 6.51 -18.20
CA ALA A 197 -8.35 5.54 -18.57
C ALA A 197 -7.57 6.11 -19.75
N SER A 198 -6.24 6.26 -19.61
CA SER A 198 -5.38 6.81 -20.65
C SER A 198 -4.20 5.88 -20.96
N VAL A 199 -3.78 5.91 -22.22
CA VAL A 199 -2.60 5.22 -22.71
C VAL A 199 -1.77 6.22 -23.51
N TRP A 200 -0.47 6.20 -23.26
CA TRP A 200 0.48 7.07 -23.92
C TRP A 200 1.71 6.27 -24.33
N ARG A 201 2.28 6.62 -25.50
CA ARG A 201 3.50 6.00 -26.01
C ARG A 201 4.70 6.90 -25.79
N ASP A 202 5.56 6.46 -24.89
CA ASP A 202 6.92 6.97 -24.74
C ASP A 202 7.93 5.99 -25.38
N LYS A 203 9.12 5.76 -24.79
CA LYS A 203 10.03 4.67 -25.19
C LYS A 203 9.42 3.28 -24.90
N LYS A 204 8.57 3.18 -23.87
CA LYS A 204 7.69 2.04 -23.55
C LYS A 204 6.26 2.56 -23.35
N LYS A 205 5.26 1.68 -23.44
CA LYS A 205 3.85 2.05 -23.25
C LYS A 205 3.55 2.21 -21.78
N CYS A 206 2.96 3.35 -21.43
CA CYS A 206 2.51 3.64 -20.07
C CYS A 206 0.99 3.76 -20.09
N VAL A 207 0.35 3.11 -19.13
CA VAL A 207 -1.10 3.10 -19.01
C VAL A 207 -1.45 3.63 -17.64
N HIS A 208 -2.21 4.71 -17.64
CA HIS A 208 -2.60 5.41 -16.43
C HIS A 208 -4.11 5.36 -16.28
N ARG A 209 -4.53 5.42 -15.03
CA ARG A 209 -5.91 5.59 -14.63
C ARG A 209 -5.97 6.74 -13.65
N SER A 210 -6.90 7.65 -13.84
CA SER A 210 -7.22 8.71 -12.89
C SER A 210 -8.73 8.74 -12.63
N ASN A 211 -9.11 9.21 -11.45
CA ASN A 211 -10.47 9.70 -11.20
C ASN A 211 -10.52 11.23 -11.07
N ASN A 212 -9.38 11.90 -11.33
CA ASN A 212 -9.29 13.35 -11.47
C ASN A 212 -9.84 13.75 -12.85
N PRO A 213 -10.68 14.79 -12.94
CA PRO A 213 -11.03 15.44 -14.20
C PRO A 213 -9.80 16.02 -14.91
#